data_AF-A0A2M9V1G3-F1
#
_entry.id   AF-A0A2M9V1G3-F1
#
_cell.length_a   1.000
_cell.length_b   1.000
_cell.length_c   1.000
_cell.angle_alpha   90.00
_cell.angle_beta   90.00
_cell.angle_gamma   90.00
#
_symmetry.space_group_name_H-M   'P 1'
#
loop_
_entity.id
_entity.type
_entity.pdbx_description
1 polymer ?
#
loop_
_entity_poly.entity_id
_entity_poly.type
_entity_poly.pdbx_seq_one_letter_code
_entity_poly.pdbx_strand_id
1 'polypeptide(L)'
;MAKTNRKTLKEYFGKGKKPNHTQFADLIDSMLNVIDDGFNKSAERGMLLSPLNDEGAVMEIRRNILDGDPAWIISLGKEGELHIHQGEDEKALMTLCADGTIRMGDNGKVRLQVNGSVQADSFVGGYMQGKVPANGLWHDIGGMEYGCLAYHIVAACGLKWKGKYAVADVTAMNCFGQHPRIWNRRSWFGTRFNKIQFRWRRGEGRTCGLQIRTSSNYGEEVWLHYRVSSMLDMDFVTKE
;
A
#
# COMPACT_ATOMS: atom_id res chain seq x y z
N MET A 1 -5.94 -13.08 -34.71
CA MET A 1 -4.94 -12.24 -35.40
C MET A 1 -4.15 -13.09 -36.38
N ALA A 2 -4.32 -12.86 -37.68
CA ALA A 2 -3.40 -13.39 -38.68
C ALA A 2 -2.00 -12.83 -38.39
N LYS A 3 -1.10 -13.65 -37.85
CA LYS A 3 0.30 -13.28 -37.55
C LYS A 3 1.13 -13.24 -38.85
N THR A 4 0.68 -12.48 -39.84
CA THR A 4 1.31 -12.43 -41.17
C THR A 4 2.10 -11.13 -41.28
N ASN A 5 3.41 -11.23 -41.54
CA ASN A 5 4.28 -10.06 -41.66
C ASN A 5 3.85 -9.17 -42.84
N ARG A 6 3.91 -7.84 -42.66
CA ARG A 6 3.67 -6.81 -43.69
C ARG A 6 4.43 -7.07 -45.01
N LYS A 7 5.60 -7.71 -44.98
CA LYS A 7 6.35 -8.11 -46.18
C LYS A 7 5.59 -9.15 -47.00
N THR A 8 5.07 -10.18 -46.34
CA THR A 8 4.28 -11.25 -46.98
C THR A 8 2.96 -10.71 -47.53
N LEU A 9 2.28 -9.82 -46.77
CA LEU A 9 1.07 -9.14 -47.26
C LEU A 9 1.36 -8.32 -48.52
N LYS A 10 2.45 -7.54 -48.54
CA LYS A 10 2.83 -6.75 -49.74
C LYS A 10 3.10 -7.62 -50.97
N GLU A 11 3.62 -8.84 -50.80
CA GLU A 11 3.87 -9.76 -51.91
C GLU A 11 2.58 -10.31 -52.55
N TYR A 12 1.46 -10.36 -51.83
CA TYR A 12 0.16 -10.74 -52.41
C TYR A 12 -0.44 -9.67 -53.32
N PHE A 13 -0.12 -8.39 -53.08
CA PHE A 13 -0.62 -7.23 -53.83
C PHE A 13 0.39 -6.66 -54.85
N GLY A 14 1.42 -7.44 -55.21
CA GLY A 14 2.42 -7.04 -56.21
C GLY A 14 1.83 -6.91 -57.63
N LYS A 15 2.49 -6.11 -58.46
CA LYS A 15 2.06 -5.84 -59.85
C LYS A 15 1.85 -7.15 -60.62
N GLY A 16 0.65 -7.35 -61.17
CA GLY A 16 0.27 -8.54 -61.93
C GLY A 16 -0.29 -9.71 -61.11
N LYS A 17 -0.32 -9.61 -59.76
CA LYS A 17 -1.02 -10.59 -58.92
C LYS A 17 -2.50 -10.23 -58.76
N LYS A 18 -3.34 -11.25 -58.62
CA LYS A 18 -4.79 -11.12 -58.39
C LYS A 18 -5.14 -11.70 -57.01
N PRO A 19 -5.19 -10.87 -55.95
CA PRO A 19 -5.47 -11.34 -54.61
C PRO A 19 -6.88 -11.93 -54.51
N ASN A 20 -7.05 -12.93 -53.64
CA ASN A 20 -8.36 -13.55 -53.37
C ASN A 20 -9.04 -12.94 -52.13
N HIS A 21 -10.30 -13.31 -51.88
CA HIS A 21 -11.09 -12.76 -50.77
C HIS A 21 -10.40 -12.97 -49.40
N THR A 22 -9.74 -14.11 -49.18
CA THR A 22 -9.01 -14.41 -47.93
C THR A 22 -7.85 -13.45 -47.72
N GLN A 23 -7.10 -13.13 -48.77
CA GLN A 23 -5.99 -12.17 -48.71
C GLN A 23 -6.46 -10.73 -48.47
N PHE A 24 -7.68 -10.38 -48.88
CA PHE A 24 -8.31 -9.11 -48.54
C PHE A 24 -8.77 -9.08 -47.07
N ALA A 25 -9.35 -10.17 -46.57
CA ALA A 25 -9.70 -10.30 -45.15
C ALA A 25 -8.45 -10.21 -44.27
N ASP A 26 -7.38 -10.93 -44.61
CA ASP A 26 -6.10 -10.86 -43.91
C ASP A 26 -5.51 -9.44 -43.90
N LEU A 27 -5.71 -8.66 -44.98
CA LEU A 27 -5.28 -7.26 -45.04
C LEU A 27 -6.09 -6.38 -44.10
N ILE A 28 -7.42 -6.53 -44.08
CA ILE A 28 -8.33 -5.77 -43.22
C ILE A 28 -8.02 -6.08 -41.76
N ASP A 29 -7.89 -7.36 -41.40
CA ASP A 29 -7.56 -7.82 -40.04
C ASP A 29 -6.13 -7.46 -39.61
N SER A 30 -5.26 -7.08 -40.55
CA SER A 30 -3.90 -6.59 -40.28
C SER A 30 -3.80 -5.07 -40.19
N MET A 31 -4.89 -4.34 -40.42
CA MET A 31 -4.97 -2.89 -40.27
C MET A 31 -5.51 -2.56 -38.86
N LEU A 32 -4.87 -1.61 -38.18
CA LEU A 32 -5.32 -1.15 -36.85
C LEU A 32 -6.67 -0.42 -36.99
N ASN A 33 -7.70 -0.94 -36.33
CA ASN A 33 -8.99 -0.28 -36.17
C ASN A 33 -9.07 0.33 -34.77
N VAL A 34 -9.18 1.66 -34.72
CA VAL A 34 -9.19 2.43 -33.46
C VAL A 34 -10.33 2.03 -32.51
N ILE A 35 -11.49 1.65 -33.06
CA ILE A 35 -12.68 1.33 -32.26
C ILE A 35 -12.62 -0.12 -31.78
N ASP A 36 -12.19 -1.04 -32.65
CA ASP A 36 -12.20 -2.47 -32.35
C ASP A 36 -10.94 -2.92 -31.57
N ASP A 37 -9.80 -2.24 -31.75
CA ASP A 37 -8.53 -2.62 -31.13
C ASP A 37 -8.22 -1.84 -29.85
N GLY A 38 -9.06 -0.86 -29.47
CA GLY A 38 -8.86 -0.03 -28.27
C GLY A 38 -7.55 0.78 -28.28
N PHE A 39 -6.92 0.93 -29.46
CA PHE A 39 -5.61 1.56 -29.64
C PHE A 39 -5.71 2.75 -30.60
N ASN A 40 -5.31 3.94 -30.14
CA ASN A 40 -5.17 5.12 -31.00
C ASN A 40 -3.84 5.83 -30.74
N LYS A 41 -3.25 6.40 -31.78
CA LYS A 41 -2.11 7.31 -31.65
C LYS A 41 -2.47 8.67 -32.25
N SER A 42 -2.46 9.70 -31.42
CA SER A 42 -2.73 11.08 -31.82
C SER A 42 -1.57 12.01 -31.46
N ALA A 43 -1.43 13.12 -32.18
CA ALA A 43 -0.43 14.14 -31.88
C ALA A 43 -0.73 14.89 -30.57
N GLU A 44 -2.02 15.07 -30.24
CA GLU A 44 -2.45 15.83 -29.04
C GLU A 44 -2.40 15.01 -27.74
N ARG A 45 -2.78 13.72 -27.78
CA ARG A 45 -2.95 12.89 -26.58
C ARG A 45 -2.01 11.68 -26.51
N GLY A 46 -1.12 11.53 -27.49
CA GLY A 46 -0.17 10.42 -27.52
C GLY A 46 -0.87 9.09 -27.79
N MET A 47 -0.59 8.08 -26.95
CA MET A 47 -1.12 6.71 -27.07
C MET A 47 -2.37 6.55 -26.20
N LEU A 48 -3.50 6.24 -26.85
CA LEU A 48 -4.75 5.90 -26.20
C LEU A 48 -4.84 4.38 -26.11
N LEU A 49 -5.05 3.89 -24.89
CA LEU A 49 -5.30 2.49 -24.60
C LEU A 49 -6.65 2.40 -23.88
N SER A 50 -7.55 1.59 -24.39
CA SER A 50 -8.82 1.27 -23.76
C SER A 50 -8.92 -0.24 -23.60
N PRO A 51 -9.45 -0.74 -22.48
CA PRO A 51 -9.78 -2.15 -22.37
C PRO A 51 -10.92 -2.44 -23.35
N LEU A 52 -10.96 -3.67 -23.86
CA LEU A 52 -12.02 -4.12 -24.77
C LEU A 52 -13.34 -4.40 -24.03
N ASN A 53 -13.28 -4.54 -22.70
CA ASN A 53 -14.41 -4.69 -21.79
C ASN A 53 -14.42 -3.52 -20.79
N ASP A 54 -15.49 -3.39 -19.99
CA ASP A 54 -15.62 -2.32 -18.96
C ASP A 54 -14.47 -2.29 -17.93
N GLU A 55 -13.76 -3.42 -17.77
CA GLU A 55 -12.54 -3.56 -16.98
C GLU A 55 -11.55 -4.48 -17.71
N GLY A 56 -10.26 -4.32 -17.45
CA GLY A 56 -9.26 -5.27 -17.93
C GLY A 56 -7.93 -4.68 -18.37
N ALA A 57 -7.08 -5.56 -18.90
CA ALA A 57 -5.76 -5.21 -19.38
C ALA A 57 -5.83 -4.21 -20.55
N VAL A 58 -5.08 -3.13 -20.40
CA VAL A 58 -4.92 -2.08 -21.43
C VAL A 58 -3.55 -2.13 -22.08
N MET A 59 -2.55 -2.69 -21.39
CA MET A 59 -1.20 -2.89 -21.92
C MET A 59 -0.56 -4.11 -21.31
N GLU A 60 0.08 -4.90 -22.18
CA GLU A 60 0.90 -6.04 -21.78
C GLU A 60 2.35 -5.82 -22.21
N ILE A 61 3.29 -5.98 -21.28
CA ILE A 61 4.72 -5.83 -21.53
C ILE A 61 5.35 -7.21 -21.43
N ARG A 62 5.91 -7.70 -22.54
CA ARG A 62 6.60 -9.00 -22.64
C ARG A 62 8.09 -8.82 -22.86
N ARG A 63 8.90 -9.80 -22.44
CA ARG A 63 10.35 -9.83 -22.74
C ARG A 63 10.60 -10.17 -24.21
N ASN A 64 9.87 -11.15 -24.72
CA ASN A 64 9.80 -11.48 -26.13
C ASN A 64 8.34 -11.51 -26.59
N ILE A 65 8.09 -11.07 -27.83
CA ILE A 65 6.74 -11.11 -28.43
C ILE A 65 6.22 -12.55 -28.60
N LEU A 66 7.12 -13.53 -28.59
CA LEU A 66 6.82 -14.95 -28.66
C LEU A 66 6.65 -15.62 -27.30
N ASP A 67 7.00 -14.94 -26.21
CA ASP A 67 6.81 -15.48 -24.86
C ASP A 67 5.31 -15.60 -24.57
N GLY A 68 4.93 -16.71 -23.94
CA GLY A 68 3.56 -16.95 -23.47
C GLY A 68 3.19 -15.98 -22.36
N ASP A 69 4.11 -15.76 -21.43
CA ASP A 69 3.84 -15.07 -20.17
C ASP A 69 4.24 -13.58 -20.22
N PRO A 70 3.37 -12.66 -19.75
CA PRO A 70 3.74 -11.27 -19.56
C PRO A 70 4.84 -11.08 -18.53
N ALA A 71 5.64 -10.03 -18.69
CA ALA A 71 6.47 -9.50 -17.62
C ALA A 71 5.68 -8.52 -16.73
N TRP A 72 4.83 -7.69 -17.33
CA TRP A 72 3.96 -6.74 -16.63
C TRP A 72 2.63 -6.58 -17.36
N ILE A 73 1.57 -6.36 -16.60
CA ILE A 73 0.24 -6.02 -17.13
C ILE A 73 -0.19 -4.70 -16.49
N ILE A 74 -0.63 -3.76 -17.31
CA ILE A 74 -1.34 -2.57 -16.87
C ILE A 74 -2.81 -2.76 -17.20
N SER A 75 -3.69 -2.60 -16.21
CA SER A 75 -5.14 -2.73 -16.37
C SER A 75 -5.90 -1.58 -15.72
N LEU A 76 -7.13 -1.39 -16.18
CA LEU A 76 -8.09 -0.45 -15.59
C LEU A 76 -9.18 -1.22 -14.84
N GLY A 77 -9.45 -0.80 -13.61
CA GLY A 77 -10.59 -1.26 -12.80
C GLY A 77 -11.86 -0.47 -13.07
N LYS A 78 -13.01 -0.98 -12.62
CA LYS A 78 -14.35 -0.38 -12.85
C LYS A 78 -14.50 1.05 -12.36
N GLU A 79 -13.77 1.42 -11.32
CA GLU A 79 -13.82 2.77 -10.72
C GLU A 79 -12.76 3.72 -11.31
N GLY A 80 -12.10 3.34 -12.41
CA GLY A 80 -11.03 4.13 -13.02
C GLY A 80 -9.69 4.02 -12.27
N GLU A 81 -9.52 2.97 -11.48
CA GLU A 81 -8.24 2.65 -10.85
C GLU A 81 -7.27 2.09 -11.90
N LEU A 82 -6.01 2.55 -11.88
CA LEU A 82 -4.94 1.98 -12.70
C LEU A 82 -4.18 0.94 -11.89
N HIS A 83 -4.22 -0.31 -12.33
CA HIS A 83 -3.53 -1.41 -11.70
C HIS A 83 -2.27 -1.78 -12.48
N ILE A 84 -1.19 -2.04 -11.75
CA ILE A 84 0.07 -2.55 -12.29
C ILE A 84 0.33 -3.92 -11.66
N HIS A 85 0.34 -4.95 -12.49
CA HIS A 85 0.54 -6.34 -12.10
C HIS A 85 1.92 -6.83 -12.54
N GLN A 86 2.56 -7.64 -11.70
CA GLN A 86 3.78 -8.33 -12.03
C GLN A 86 3.43 -9.69 -12.62
N GLY A 87 3.83 -9.95 -13.87
CA GLY A 87 3.45 -11.18 -14.57
C GLY A 87 1.93 -11.35 -14.68
N GLU A 88 1.45 -12.55 -14.35
CA GLU A 88 0.02 -12.92 -14.35
C GLU A 88 -0.60 -12.94 -12.93
N ASP A 89 0.01 -12.23 -11.97
CA ASP A 89 -0.54 -12.14 -10.63
C ASP A 89 -1.98 -11.57 -10.66
N GLU A 90 -2.92 -12.24 -9.97
CA GLU A 90 -4.32 -11.78 -9.89
C GLU A 90 -4.44 -10.41 -9.17
N LYS A 91 -3.51 -10.14 -8.26
CA LYS A 91 -3.51 -8.93 -7.44
C LYS A 91 -2.47 -7.93 -7.92
N ALA A 92 -2.89 -6.68 -8.02
CA ALA A 92 -2.01 -5.58 -8.39
C ALA A 92 -0.87 -5.42 -7.38
N LEU A 93 0.34 -5.22 -7.88
CA LEU A 93 1.47 -4.80 -7.06
C LEU A 93 1.28 -3.35 -6.59
N MET A 94 0.75 -2.51 -7.49
CA MET A 94 0.48 -1.09 -7.28
C MET A 94 -0.85 -0.70 -7.93
N THR A 95 -1.64 0.08 -7.19
CA THR A 95 -2.92 0.62 -7.66
C THR A 95 -2.90 2.14 -7.50
N LEU A 96 -3.12 2.87 -8.59
CA LEU A 96 -3.35 4.32 -8.59
C LEU A 96 -4.85 4.57 -8.64
N CYS A 97 -5.37 5.22 -7.62
CA CYS A 97 -6.79 5.45 -7.46
C CYS A 97 -7.16 6.83 -8.01
N ALA A 98 -8.40 6.99 -8.48
CA ALA A 98 -8.88 8.26 -9.03
C ALA A 98 -8.87 9.41 -8.00
N ASP A 99 -8.88 9.09 -6.70
CA ASP A 99 -8.79 10.05 -5.59
C ASP A 99 -7.35 10.55 -5.33
N GLY A 100 -6.36 10.06 -6.09
CA GLY A 100 -4.93 10.38 -5.93
C GLY A 100 -4.19 9.48 -4.95
N THR A 101 -4.84 8.47 -4.37
CA THR A 101 -4.21 7.49 -3.47
C THR A 101 -3.39 6.48 -4.26
N ILE A 102 -2.15 6.26 -3.83
CA ILE A 102 -1.30 5.17 -4.32
C ILE A 102 -1.33 4.03 -3.29
N ARG A 103 -1.88 2.88 -3.66
CA ARG A 103 -1.88 1.67 -2.82
C ARG A 103 -0.83 0.69 -3.35
N MET A 104 -0.07 0.09 -2.45
CA MET A 104 0.95 -0.91 -2.79
C MET A 104 0.83 -2.08 -1.83
N GLY A 105 1.08 -3.29 -2.33
CA GLY A 105 1.18 -4.48 -1.50
C GLY A 105 -0.12 -5.26 -1.30
N ASP A 106 -1.09 -5.12 -2.20
CA ASP A 106 -2.27 -5.99 -2.22
C ASP A 106 -1.87 -7.46 -2.45
N ASN A 107 -0.75 -7.69 -3.15
CA ASN A 107 -0.12 -8.99 -3.33
C ASN A 107 0.97 -9.35 -2.28
N GLY A 108 1.16 -8.54 -1.23
CA GLY A 108 2.12 -8.84 -0.15
C GLY A 108 3.01 -7.66 0.26
N LYS A 109 4.05 -7.93 1.07
CA LYS A 109 4.97 -6.88 1.54
C LYS A 109 5.78 -6.29 0.38
N VAL A 110 5.68 -4.97 0.21
CA VAL A 110 6.46 -4.21 -0.79
C VAL A 110 7.54 -3.39 -0.08
N ARG A 111 8.75 -3.37 -0.64
CA ARG A 111 9.85 -2.51 -0.18
C ARG A 111 10.03 -1.34 -1.14
N LEU A 112 9.87 -0.12 -0.64
CA LEU A 112 10.19 1.10 -1.35
C LEU A 112 11.62 1.53 -1.02
N GLN A 113 12.52 1.53 -2.01
CA GLN A 113 13.88 2.06 -1.87
C GLN A 113 14.00 3.37 -2.64
N VAL A 114 14.43 4.43 -1.96
CA VAL A 114 14.61 5.77 -2.55
C VAL A 114 16.06 6.22 -2.35
N ASN A 115 16.81 6.35 -3.44
CA ASN A 115 18.17 6.91 -3.42
C ASN A 115 18.09 8.43 -3.55
N GLY A 116 17.72 9.13 -2.49
CA GLY A 116 17.50 10.57 -2.49
C GLY A 116 16.69 11.04 -1.29
N SER A 117 15.87 12.07 -1.46
CA SER A 117 15.00 12.62 -0.41
C SER A 117 13.52 12.36 -0.71
N VAL A 118 12.76 12.06 0.35
CA VAL A 118 11.29 12.02 0.34
C VAL A 118 10.78 13.22 1.14
N GLN A 119 9.88 14.02 0.56
CA GLN A 119 9.16 15.07 1.26
C GLN A 119 7.72 14.61 1.50
N ALA A 120 7.24 14.71 2.73
CA ALA A 120 5.88 14.42 3.10
C ALA A 120 5.47 15.28 4.30
N ASP A 121 4.21 15.75 4.32
CA ASP A 121 3.68 16.52 5.45
C ASP A 121 3.53 15.64 6.71
N SER A 122 3.29 14.35 6.52
CA SER A 122 3.26 13.37 7.62
C SER A 122 3.52 11.94 7.14
N PHE A 123 4.06 11.12 8.03
CA PHE A 123 4.12 9.67 7.87
C PHE A 123 3.10 9.00 8.78
N VAL A 124 2.15 8.30 8.16
CA VAL A 124 1.11 7.56 8.87
C VAL A 124 1.55 6.10 8.98
N GLY A 125 2.30 5.77 10.04
CA GLY A 125 2.69 4.39 10.33
C GLY A 125 1.47 3.51 10.63
N GLY A 126 1.38 2.34 9.99
CA GLY A 126 0.17 1.51 9.97
C GLY A 126 0.23 0.21 10.75
N TYR A 127 1.24 -0.05 11.58
CA TYR A 127 1.39 -1.36 12.23
C TYR A 127 0.19 -1.68 13.14
N MET A 128 -0.16 -0.76 14.04
CA MET A 128 -1.42 -0.81 14.77
C MET A 128 -1.94 0.59 15.03
N GLN A 129 -3.26 0.76 14.97
CA GLN A 129 -3.94 1.97 15.43
C GLN A 129 -5.20 1.59 16.19
N GLY A 130 -5.59 2.45 17.14
CA GLY A 130 -6.79 2.20 17.91
C GLY A 130 -7.19 3.37 18.78
N LYS A 131 -8.28 3.16 19.51
CA LYS A 131 -8.78 4.10 20.52
C LYS A 131 -9.16 3.33 21.77
N VAL A 132 -8.82 3.88 22.93
CA VAL A 132 -9.22 3.35 24.24
C VAL A 132 -9.86 4.48 25.06
N PRO A 133 -10.74 4.17 26.02
CA PRO A 133 -11.39 5.22 26.80
C PRO A 133 -10.37 5.95 27.70
N ALA A 134 -10.45 7.28 27.74
CA ALA A 134 -9.58 8.15 28.52
C ALA A 134 -10.00 8.24 30.00
N ASN A 135 -10.25 7.09 30.61
CA ASN A 135 -10.86 6.95 31.94
C ASN A 135 -9.85 6.84 33.10
N GLY A 136 -8.55 6.86 32.83
CA GLY A 136 -7.50 6.68 33.84
C GLY A 136 -7.09 5.23 34.12
N LEU A 137 -7.74 4.26 33.47
CA LEU A 137 -7.44 2.83 33.60
C LEU A 137 -6.44 2.38 32.54
N TRP A 138 -5.70 1.31 32.83
CA TRP A 138 -4.77 0.69 31.89
C TRP A 138 -5.52 -0.15 30.87
N HIS A 139 -5.22 0.06 29.59
CA HIS A 139 -5.76 -0.69 28.45
C HIS A 139 -4.62 -1.34 27.69
N ASP A 140 -4.81 -2.59 27.27
CA ASP A 140 -3.87 -3.31 26.41
C ASP A 140 -3.91 -2.73 24.98
N ILE A 141 -2.74 -2.47 24.41
CA ILE A 141 -2.57 -1.99 23.04
C ILE A 141 -1.69 -2.98 22.26
N GLY A 142 -2.35 -3.93 21.61
CA GLY A 142 -1.72 -5.05 20.91
C GLY A 142 -1.80 -6.36 21.69
N GLY A 143 -1.23 -7.41 21.09
CA GLY A 143 -1.18 -8.75 21.67
C GLY A 143 -0.02 -8.95 22.64
N MET A 144 -0.02 -10.11 23.30
CA MET A 144 1.16 -10.60 24.03
C MET A 144 2.13 -11.19 23.01
N GLU A 145 3.29 -10.56 22.85
CA GLU A 145 4.27 -10.99 21.85
C GLU A 145 5.54 -11.53 22.52
N TYR A 146 6.09 -12.57 21.90
CA TYR A 146 7.37 -13.18 22.28
C TYR A 146 8.45 -12.73 21.31
N GLY A 147 9.53 -12.14 21.82
CA GLY A 147 10.68 -11.75 21.02
C GLY A 147 11.31 -10.43 21.45
N CYS A 148 12.16 -9.90 20.58
CA CYS A 148 12.72 -8.56 20.70
C CYS A 148 11.82 -7.57 19.96
N LEU A 149 11.22 -6.64 20.70
CA LEU A 149 10.21 -5.72 20.19
C LEU A 149 10.70 -4.29 20.39
N ALA A 150 10.55 -3.48 19.34
CA ALA A 150 10.82 -2.06 19.40
C ALA A 150 9.74 -1.31 18.63
N TYR A 151 9.03 -0.44 19.34
CA TYR A 151 7.91 0.33 18.78
C TYR A 151 8.11 1.83 18.99
N HIS A 152 7.68 2.59 17.97
CA HIS A 152 7.41 4.00 18.08
C HIS A 152 5.89 4.21 18.25
N ILE A 153 5.48 4.93 19.29
CA ILE A 153 4.08 5.11 19.63
C ILE A 153 3.79 6.59 19.76
N VAL A 154 2.80 7.06 19.01
CA VAL A 154 2.26 8.41 19.14
C VAL A 154 0.83 8.29 19.67
N ALA A 155 0.52 9.01 20.75
CA ALA A 155 -0.81 9.01 21.33
C ALA A 155 -1.26 10.43 21.70
N ALA A 156 -2.54 10.69 21.53
CA ALA A 156 -3.16 11.97 21.84
C ALA A 156 -4.56 11.77 22.43
N CYS A 157 -4.91 12.64 23.37
CA CYS A 157 -6.24 12.74 23.95
C CYS A 157 -6.56 14.20 24.23
N GLY A 158 -7.81 14.58 24.02
CA GLY A 158 -8.25 15.94 24.25
C GLY A 158 -9.74 16.04 24.47
N LEU A 159 -10.16 16.93 25.37
CA LEU A 159 -11.55 17.33 25.50
C LEU A 159 -11.69 18.81 25.16
N LYS A 160 -12.41 19.08 24.07
CA LYS A 160 -12.61 20.44 23.55
C LYS A 160 -13.22 21.34 24.64
N TRP A 161 -12.71 22.55 24.76
CA TRP A 161 -13.19 23.60 25.70
C TRP A 161 -13.03 23.33 27.20
N LYS A 162 -12.60 22.14 27.63
CA LYS A 162 -12.31 21.85 29.06
C LYS A 162 -10.83 21.97 29.43
N GLY A 163 -9.97 22.38 28.50
CA GLY A 163 -8.54 22.57 28.76
C GLY A 163 -7.80 21.30 29.16
N LYS A 164 -8.32 20.11 28.78
CA LYS A 164 -7.66 18.82 29.04
C LYS A 164 -7.12 18.28 27.73
N TYR A 165 -5.82 18.42 27.50
CA TYR A 165 -5.15 17.87 26.33
C TYR A 165 -3.83 17.24 26.73
N ALA A 166 -3.50 16.11 26.10
CA ALA A 166 -2.23 15.44 26.27
C ALA A 166 -1.78 14.81 24.95
N VAL A 167 -0.49 14.93 24.68
CA VAL A 167 0.18 14.28 23.55
C VAL A 167 1.42 13.58 24.08
N ALA A 168 1.69 12.39 23.56
CA ALA A 168 2.85 11.60 23.89
C ALA A 168 3.47 11.00 22.63
N ASP A 169 4.79 11.09 22.58
CA ASP A 169 5.68 10.42 21.64
C ASP A 169 6.59 9.49 22.46
N VAL A 170 6.52 8.20 22.19
CA VAL A 170 7.08 7.16 23.04
C VAL A 170 7.83 6.12 22.23
N THR A 171 9.04 5.80 22.67
CA THR A 171 9.79 4.63 22.20
C THR A 171 9.71 3.54 23.27
N ALA A 172 9.09 2.42 22.92
CA ALA A 172 8.96 1.26 23.80
C ALA A 172 9.81 0.11 23.24
N MET A 173 10.74 -0.40 24.03
CA MET A 173 11.63 -1.49 23.66
C MET A 173 11.62 -2.59 24.72
N ASN A 174 11.75 -3.83 24.27
CA ASN A 174 11.79 -5.00 25.13
C ASN A 174 12.57 -6.13 24.45
N CYS A 175 13.29 -6.94 25.24
CA CYS A 175 13.99 -8.13 24.75
C CYS A 175 13.50 -9.36 25.55
N PHE A 176 12.67 -10.22 24.93
CA PHE A 176 12.16 -11.45 25.54
C PHE A 176 11.51 -11.22 26.93
N GLY A 177 10.79 -10.11 27.08
CA GLY A 177 10.15 -9.72 28.34
C GLY A 177 11.09 -9.36 29.49
N GLN A 178 12.40 -9.38 29.25
CA GLN A 178 13.43 -8.98 30.16
C GLN A 178 13.87 -7.54 29.86
N HIS A 179 14.10 -6.76 30.92
CA HIS A 179 14.50 -5.35 30.86
C HIS A 179 13.63 -4.45 29.95
N PRO A 180 12.30 -4.41 30.13
CA PRO A 180 11.44 -3.51 29.38
C PRO A 180 11.84 -2.04 29.61
N ARG A 181 12.03 -1.29 28.53
CA ARG A 181 12.41 0.13 28.58
C ARG A 181 11.40 0.98 27.81
N ILE A 182 11.02 2.10 28.42
CA ILE A 182 10.11 3.07 27.79
C ILE A 182 10.73 4.45 27.92
N TRP A 183 10.96 5.09 26.79
CA TRP A 183 11.35 6.49 26.70
C TRP A 183 10.14 7.34 26.32
N ASN A 184 9.73 8.24 27.21
CA ASN A 184 8.50 9.03 27.04
C ASN A 184 8.82 10.51 26.84
N ARG A 185 8.45 11.06 25.67
CA ARG A 185 8.36 12.52 25.43
C ARG A 185 6.89 12.91 25.49
N ARG A 186 6.50 13.80 26.39
CA ARG A 186 5.09 14.10 26.66
C ARG A 186 4.87 15.59 26.80
N SER A 187 3.77 16.07 26.24
CA SER A 187 3.25 17.42 26.42
C SER A 187 1.82 17.37 26.93
N TRP A 188 1.44 18.35 27.74
CA TRP A 188 0.11 18.42 28.35
C TRP A 188 -0.34 19.86 28.54
N PHE A 189 -1.65 20.06 28.52
CA PHE A 189 -2.31 21.35 28.78
C PHE A 189 -3.31 21.21 29.92
N GLY A 190 -3.48 22.28 30.71
CA GLY A 190 -4.39 22.32 31.86
C GLY A 190 -3.70 21.94 33.18
N THR A 191 -3.94 20.73 33.69
CA THR A 191 -3.34 20.27 34.96
C THR A 191 -2.24 19.24 34.71
N ARG A 192 -1.28 19.14 35.65
CA ARG A 192 -0.15 18.18 35.57
C ARG A 192 -0.56 16.70 35.51
N PHE A 193 -1.84 16.40 35.78
CA PHE A 193 -2.43 15.07 35.71
C PHE A 193 -3.01 14.74 34.33
N ASN A 194 -3.02 15.70 33.40
CA ASN A 194 -3.41 15.50 32.02
C ASN A 194 -2.24 14.89 31.24
N LYS A 195 -1.77 13.70 31.63
CA LYS A 195 -0.64 13.02 30.98
C LYS A 195 -1.04 11.65 30.46
N ILE A 196 -0.38 11.20 29.41
CA ILE A 196 -0.48 9.82 28.92
C ILE A 196 0.68 9.01 29.51
N GLN A 197 0.42 7.77 29.86
CA GLN A 197 1.39 6.85 30.44
C GLN A 197 1.37 5.53 29.70
N PHE A 198 2.54 4.92 29.59
CA PHE A 198 2.76 3.63 28.95
C PHE A 198 3.49 2.71 29.92
N ARG A 199 3.20 1.41 29.83
CA ARG A 199 3.95 0.38 30.55
C ARG A 199 3.98 -0.91 29.76
N TRP A 200 5.01 -1.71 29.99
CA TRP A 200 5.05 -3.11 29.58
C TRP A 200 4.39 -3.97 30.67
N ARG A 201 3.48 -4.84 30.25
CA ARG A 201 2.87 -5.89 31.07
C ARG A 201 3.56 -7.21 30.72
N ARG A 202 4.12 -7.88 31.73
CA ARG A 202 4.69 -9.21 31.58
C ARG A 202 3.58 -10.26 31.55
N GLY A 203 3.64 -11.17 30.59
CA GLY A 203 2.82 -12.36 30.52
C GLY A 203 3.62 -13.61 30.90
N GLU A 204 2.98 -14.77 30.76
CA GLU A 204 3.63 -16.07 30.93
C GLU A 204 4.57 -16.37 29.76
N GLY A 205 5.59 -17.20 29.99
CA GLY A 205 6.49 -17.65 28.92
C GLY A 205 7.34 -16.54 28.29
N ARG A 206 7.74 -15.52 29.06
CA ARG A 206 8.55 -14.37 28.58
C ARG A 206 7.87 -13.49 27.52
N THR A 207 6.55 -13.60 27.41
CA THR A 207 5.75 -12.70 26.57
C THR A 207 5.59 -11.34 27.23
N CYS A 208 5.40 -10.30 26.43
CA CYS A 208 5.07 -8.97 26.91
C CYS A 208 4.02 -8.30 26.04
N GLY A 209 3.10 -7.61 26.71
CA GLY A 209 2.08 -6.77 26.09
C GLY A 209 2.29 -5.32 26.48
N LEU A 210 1.98 -4.40 25.57
CA LEU A 210 2.08 -2.98 25.84
C LEU A 210 0.74 -2.45 26.35
N GLN A 211 0.77 -1.59 27.35
CA GLN A 211 -0.41 -0.94 27.91
C GLN A 211 -0.30 0.58 27.88
N ILE A 212 -1.45 1.23 27.72
CA ILE A 212 -1.61 2.67 27.70
C ILE A 212 -2.68 3.12 28.69
N ARG A 213 -2.53 4.33 29.26
CA ARG A 213 -3.59 5.01 30.00
C ARG A 213 -3.45 6.52 29.98
N THR A 214 -4.54 7.22 30.28
CA THR A 214 -4.46 8.58 30.81
C THR A 214 -4.14 8.55 32.30
N SER A 215 -3.47 9.60 32.81
CA SER A 215 -3.15 9.71 34.25
C SER A 215 -4.32 10.24 35.08
N SER A 216 -5.38 10.71 34.44
CA SER A 216 -6.63 11.17 35.05
C SER A 216 -7.80 10.81 34.13
N ASN A 217 -9.02 10.89 34.68
CA ASN A 217 -10.24 10.71 33.89
C ASN A 217 -10.58 12.01 33.14
N TYR A 218 -10.70 11.92 31.82
CA TYR A 218 -11.00 13.05 30.95
C TYR A 218 -12.50 13.33 30.87
N GLY A 219 -13.34 12.36 31.22
CA GLY A 219 -14.80 12.43 31.16
C GLY A 219 -15.38 11.28 30.34
N GLU A 220 -16.70 11.24 30.29
CA GLU A 220 -17.44 10.31 29.44
C GLU A 220 -17.23 10.65 27.96
N GLU A 221 -17.18 9.62 27.12
CA GLU A 221 -16.99 9.70 25.66
C GLU A 221 -15.68 10.35 25.18
N VAL A 222 -14.68 10.51 26.06
CA VAL A 222 -13.35 10.95 25.65
C VAL A 222 -12.48 9.76 25.30
N TRP A 223 -11.93 9.78 24.08
CA TRP A 223 -11.09 8.71 23.54
C TRP A 223 -9.62 9.12 23.50
N LEU A 224 -8.77 8.20 23.94
CA LEU A 224 -7.32 8.25 23.76
C LEU A 224 -6.99 7.54 22.45
N HIS A 225 -6.55 8.30 21.47
CA HIS A 225 -6.12 7.78 20.18
C HIS A 225 -4.64 7.44 20.25
N TYR A 226 -4.25 6.28 19.70
CA TYR A 226 -2.86 5.87 19.62
C TYR A 226 -2.56 5.24 18.27
N ARG A 227 -1.29 5.35 17.87
CA ARG A 227 -0.72 4.73 16.69
C ARG A 227 0.64 4.13 17.07
N VAL A 228 0.86 2.89 16.64
CA VAL A 228 2.08 2.12 16.86
C VAL A 228 2.73 1.85 15.51
N SER A 229 4.03 2.07 15.43
CA SER A 229 4.88 1.70 14.29
C SER A 229 5.98 0.75 14.78
N SER A 230 6.19 -0.36 14.09
CA SER A 230 7.35 -1.22 14.36
C SER A 230 8.62 -0.53 13.89
N MET A 231 9.67 -0.56 14.72
CA MET A 231 11.02 -0.13 14.34
C MET A 231 11.85 -1.27 13.73
N LEU A 232 11.41 -2.52 13.93
CA LEU A 232 12.08 -3.72 13.44
C LEU A 232 11.24 -4.34 12.32
N ASP A 233 11.78 -4.40 11.11
CA ASP A 233 11.19 -5.10 9.95
C ASP A 233 12.15 -6.19 9.42
N MET A 234 12.99 -6.73 10.32
CA MET A 234 13.95 -7.77 9.97
C MET A 234 14.01 -8.83 11.06
N ASP A 235 14.05 -10.09 10.65
CA ASP A 235 14.39 -11.22 11.51
C ASP A 235 15.92 -11.25 11.67
N PHE A 236 16.41 -10.56 12.70
CA PHE A 236 17.84 -10.48 13.00
C PHE A 236 18.32 -11.56 13.96
N VAL A 237 17.40 -12.36 14.52
CA VAL A 237 17.72 -13.50 15.36
C VAL A 237 18.13 -14.65 14.45
N THR A 238 19.43 -14.91 14.36
CA THR A 238 19.96 -16.08 13.65
C THR A 238 19.41 -17.35 14.26
N LYS A 239 18.80 -18.21 13.45
CA LYS A 239 18.54 -19.60 13.85
C LYS A 239 19.89 -20.33 13.86
N GLU A 240 20.17 -21.07 14.93
CA GLU A 240 21.26 -22.06 14.94
C GLU A 240 20.97 -23.19 13.94
#